data_AF-L0JR28-F1
#
_entry.id   AF-L0JR28-F1
#
_cell.length_a   1.000
_cell.length_b   1.000
_cell.length_c   1.000
_cell.angle_alpha   90.00
_cell.angle_beta   90.00
_cell.angle_gamma   90.00
#
_symmetry.space_group_name_H-M   'P 1'
#
loop_
_entity.id
_entity.type
_entity.pdbx_description
1 polymer ?
#
loop_
_entity_poly.entity_id
_entity_poly.type
_entity_poly.pdbx_seq_one_letter_code
_entity_poly.pdbx_strand_id
1 'polypeptide(L)'
;MNLRRSSRDDRGVSVVVGTVLLIGMITMAMAVLGAAVLSTDLVDSPPRAEFVYQEDGNGTVAIGLTDVQKLTADGTEIKLEGEGSCGMWGSGGDLEEGAVTTVEDGDCPDSLEEGDVIQIIGAETLIDTYELRGVSGATYGADCTDEIDEKIDDGDPIVIQDGEVVECDLTDGDDRIDSPVTVRDGGELIGNISTTDEIKIDDGTVDGYVNSSKNFQLKDSSTIGGSVRLTGGGSDLTVEGGTDVGGSITTTDNDLNIVIDNTGSTIGSDITSDGSVTVKSDHNIQGSITATDDITLNDGSKVDDDVDAGDNDVTLKDTSIIQGNVTDADFVDCKGSSDVKGSINADTNC
;
A
#
# COMPACT_ATOMS: atom_id res chain seq x y z
N MET A 1 53.42 100.47 1.70
CA MET A 1 52.68 100.69 2.96
C MET A 1 51.73 99.50 3.13
N ASN A 2 51.79 98.83 4.29
CA ASN A 2 50.86 97.80 4.81
C ASN A 2 50.32 96.79 3.78
N LEU A 3 50.91 95.59 3.65
CA LEU A 3 50.63 94.45 4.55
C LEU A 3 49.19 94.40 5.07
N ARG A 4 48.40 93.49 4.50
CA ARG A 4 47.50 92.64 5.30
C ARG A 4 47.86 91.18 5.04
N ARG A 5 48.41 90.56 6.08
CA ARG A 5 48.35 89.13 6.33
C ARG A 5 46.90 88.77 6.67
N SER A 6 46.43 87.66 6.10
CA SER A 6 45.50 86.71 6.73
C SER A 6 46.04 85.34 6.30
N SER A 7 46.97 84.72 7.03
CA SER A 7 46.72 83.79 8.14
C SER A 7 45.68 82.74 7.75
N ARG A 8 46.12 81.50 7.52
CA ARG A 8 45.96 80.35 8.45
C ARG A 8 44.53 79.82 8.37
N ASP A 9 44.23 78.54 8.17
CA ASP A 9 44.91 77.28 8.40
C ASP A 9 44.16 76.23 7.55
N ASP A 10 44.77 75.65 6.52
CA ASP A 10 44.13 74.55 5.77
C ASP A 10 45.04 73.32 5.64
N ARG A 11 46.19 73.31 6.32
CA ARG A 11 47.24 72.28 6.10
C ARG A 11 47.21 71.11 7.09
N GLY A 12 46.19 70.99 7.94
CA GLY A 12 46.10 69.91 8.94
C GLY A 12 45.06 68.82 8.67
N VAL A 13 44.10 69.03 7.78
CA VAL A 13 42.91 68.15 7.66
C VAL A 13 43.09 67.04 6.62
N SER A 14 44.10 67.14 5.75
CA SER A 14 44.22 66.28 4.55
C SER A 14 44.56 64.81 4.84
N VAL A 15 45.45 64.52 5.80
CA VAL A 15 45.86 63.12 6.05
C VAL A 15 44.77 62.35 6.79
N VAL A 16 44.15 62.95 7.80
CA VAL A 16 43.09 62.29 8.58
C VAL A 16 41.87 62.01 7.71
N VAL A 17 41.44 62.98 6.88
CA VAL A 17 40.31 62.77 5.95
C VAL A 17 40.62 61.72 4.90
N GLY A 18 41.84 61.69 4.36
CA GLY A 18 42.26 60.65 3.41
C GLY A 18 42.25 59.24 4.01
N THR A 19 42.67 59.11 5.27
CA THR A 19 42.72 57.81 5.96
C THR A 19 41.32 57.27 6.25
N VAL A 20 40.39 58.14 6.68
CA VAL A 20 38.98 57.77 6.92
C VAL A 20 38.30 57.35 5.62
N LEU A 21 38.57 58.04 4.51
CA LEU A 21 38.04 57.68 3.19
C LEU A 21 38.55 56.32 2.71
N LEU A 22 39.83 56.03 2.93
CA LEU A 22 40.44 54.76 2.53
C LEU A 22 39.89 53.59 3.35
N ILE A 23 39.71 53.76 4.67
CA ILE A 23 39.06 52.76 5.52
C ILE A 23 37.62 52.54 5.05
N GLY A 24 36.87 53.62 4.75
CA GLY A 24 35.51 53.55 4.22
C GLY A 24 35.43 52.70 2.94
N MET A 25 36.31 52.94 1.96
CA MET A 25 36.35 52.15 0.72
C MET A 25 36.67 50.68 0.96
N ILE A 26 37.63 50.37 1.85
CA ILE A 26 37.96 48.97 2.16
C ILE A 26 36.79 48.27 2.84
N THR A 27 36.13 48.93 3.81
CA THR A 27 34.97 48.34 4.49
C THR A 27 33.80 48.11 3.54
N MET A 28 33.53 49.03 2.60
CA MET A 28 32.53 48.80 1.55
C MET A 28 32.93 47.67 0.60
N ALA A 29 34.19 47.59 0.18
CA ALA A 29 34.67 46.52 -0.69
C ALA A 29 34.56 45.15 -0.01
N MET A 30 34.93 45.04 1.27
CA MET A 30 34.75 43.82 2.06
C MET A 30 33.27 43.49 2.30
N ALA A 31 32.41 44.50 2.48
CA ALA A 31 30.97 44.27 2.62
C ALA A 31 30.34 43.77 1.30
N VAL A 32 30.77 44.30 0.15
CA VAL A 32 30.33 43.83 -1.18
C VAL A 32 30.85 42.43 -1.46
N LEU A 33 32.10 42.12 -1.13
CA LEU A 33 32.64 40.77 -1.25
C LEU A 33 31.98 39.80 -0.28
N GLY A 34 31.71 40.21 0.95
CA GLY A 34 30.97 39.42 1.94
C GLY A 34 29.54 39.16 1.50
N ALA A 35 28.85 40.17 0.96
CA ALA A 35 27.53 40.01 0.38
C ALA A 35 27.56 39.11 -0.86
N ALA A 36 28.59 39.20 -1.72
CA ALA A 36 28.74 38.33 -2.87
C ALA A 36 28.95 36.87 -2.44
N VAL A 37 29.83 36.61 -1.46
CA VAL A 37 30.12 35.26 -0.94
C VAL A 37 28.94 34.67 -0.14
N LEU A 38 28.15 35.51 0.54
CA LEU A 38 26.91 35.05 1.19
C LEU A 38 25.74 34.92 0.21
N SER A 39 25.72 35.71 -0.89
CA SER A 39 24.74 35.54 -1.97
C SER A 39 25.06 34.34 -2.87
N THR A 40 26.29 33.84 -2.82
CA THR A 40 26.65 32.55 -3.38
C THR A 40 26.17 31.40 -2.51
N ASP A 41 25.19 31.54 -1.61
CA ASP A 41 24.29 30.41 -1.24
C ASP A 41 23.47 29.90 -2.46
N LEU A 42 23.71 30.47 -3.65
CA LEU A 42 23.66 29.81 -4.95
C LEU A 42 24.74 28.72 -5.16
N VAL A 43 25.52 28.33 -4.15
CA VAL A 43 26.32 27.09 -4.19
C VAL A 43 25.32 26.02 -4.53
N ASP A 44 25.56 25.28 -5.62
CA ASP A 44 24.78 24.12 -6.02
C ASP A 44 24.62 23.20 -4.80
N SER A 45 23.53 23.41 -4.06
CA SER A 45 23.06 22.43 -3.11
C SER A 45 22.83 21.20 -3.96
N PRO A 46 23.43 20.05 -3.61
CA PRO A 46 23.19 18.84 -4.36
C PRO A 46 21.68 18.64 -4.46
N PRO A 47 21.19 18.15 -5.60
CA PRO A 47 19.76 17.90 -5.77
C PRO A 47 19.28 17.07 -4.57
N ARG A 48 18.15 17.49 -3.99
CA ARG A 48 17.50 16.76 -2.91
C ARG A 48 16.16 16.30 -3.42
N ALA A 49 15.87 15.04 -3.22
CA ALA A 49 14.55 14.48 -3.40
C ALA A 49 14.30 13.43 -2.33
N GLU A 50 13.02 13.20 -2.07
CA GLU A 50 12.53 12.09 -1.27
C GLU A 50 11.68 11.20 -2.18
N PHE A 51 11.95 9.90 -2.12
CA PHE A 51 11.31 8.90 -2.96
C PHE A 51 10.49 7.93 -2.13
N VAL A 52 9.44 7.40 -2.74
CA VAL A 52 8.66 6.27 -2.26
C VAL A 52 8.70 5.19 -3.33
N TYR A 53 8.89 3.96 -2.89
CA TYR A 53 9.01 2.78 -3.74
C TYR A 53 7.83 1.85 -3.48
N GLN A 54 7.24 1.35 -4.55
CA GLN A 54 6.19 0.35 -4.50
C GLN A 54 6.52 -0.73 -5.52
N GLU A 55 6.82 -1.93 -5.03
CA GLU A 55 6.98 -3.13 -5.84
C GLU A 55 5.60 -3.72 -6.14
N ASP A 56 5.33 -4.06 -7.39
CA ASP A 56 4.14 -4.82 -7.78
C ASP A 56 4.43 -6.32 -7.91
N GLY A 57 3.39 -7.15 -7.97
CA GLY A 57 3.51 -8.61 -8.07
C GLY A 57 4.21 -9.13 -9.33
N ASN A 58 4.45 -8.27 -10.33
CA ASN A 58 5.11 -8.63 -11.59
C ASN A 58 6.60 -8.26 -11.60
N GLY A 59 7.14 -7.81 -10.47
CA GLY A 59 8.53 -7.32 -10.39
C GLY A 59 8.72 -5.92 -10.96
N THR A 60 7.65 -5.17 -11.22
CA THR A 60 7.74 -3.75 -11.61
C THR A 60 7.87 -2.89 -10.35
N VAL A 61 8.78 -1.92 -10.39
CA VAL A 61 8.97 -0.97 -9.28
C VAL A 61 8.46 0.39 -9.68
N ALA A 62 7.38 0.85 -9.04
CA ALA A 62 6.91 2.22 -9.15
C ALA A 62 7.68 3.11 -8.16
N ILE A 63 8.29 4.17 -8.70
CA ILE A 63 9.10 5.13 -7.96
C ILE A 63 8.39 6.48 -8.01
N GLY A 64 7.91 6.95 -6.86
CA GLY A 64 7.22 8.22 -6.71
C GLY A 64 8.07 9.26 -5.99
N LEU A 65 7.99 10.52 -6.40
CA LEU A 65 8.61 11.65 -5.70
C LEU A 65 7.64 12.28 -4.69
N THR A 66 8.04 12.37 -3.43
CA THR A 66 7.26 13.03 -2.37
C THR A 66 7.76 14.44 -2.05
N ASP A 67 9.04 14.73 -2.31
CA ASP A 67 9.60 16.08 -2.26
C ASP A 67 10.74 16.18 -3.28
N VAL A 68 10.94 17.36 -3.87
CA VAL A 68 11.94 17.55 -4.93
C VAL A 68 12.47 18.99 -4.99
N GLN A 69 13.80 19.11 -4.99
CA GLN A 69 14.50 20.37 -5.19
C GLN A 69 15.48 20.23 -6.37
N LYS A 70 15.08 20.81 -7.51
CA LYS A 70 15.89 20.95 -8.73
C LYS A 70 16.36 19.62 -9.33
N LEU A 71 15.40 18.76 -9.67
CA LEU A 71 15.65 17.58 -10.49
C LEU A 71 15.00 17.74 -11.86
N THR A 72 15.70 17.28 -12.88
CA THR A 72 15.21 17.22 -14.25
C THR A 72 15.18 15.77 -14.67
N ALA A 73 14.15 15.36 -15.39
CA ALA A 73 14.03 13.98 -15.82
C ALA A 73 15.19 13.53 -16.72
N ASP A 74 15.60 14.38 -17.66
CA ASP A 74 16.75 14.15 -18.54
C ASP A 74 18.10 14.09 -17.80
N GLY A 75 18.12 14.50 -16.53
CA GLY A 75 19.29 14.49 -15.66
C GLY A 75 19.21 13.46 -14.54
N THR A 76 18.14 12.66 -14.49
CA THR A 76 17.88 11.65 -13.47
C THR A 76 17.89 10.26 -14.12
N GLU A 77 18.92 9.50 -13.81
CA GLU A 77 19.15 8.15 -14.31
C GLU A 77 18.84 7.13 -13.21
N ILE A 78 18.21 6.03 -13.60
CA ILE A 78 17.92 4.90 -12.72
C ILE A 78 18.92 3.80 -13.05
N LYS A 79 19.58 3.25 -12.04
CA LYS A 79 20.57 2.17 -12.20
C LYS A 79 20.32 1.00 -11.29
N LEU A 80 20.75 -0.16 -11.75
CA LEU A 80 20.93 -1.33 -10.90
C LEU A 80 22.39 -1.36 -10.43
N GLU A 81 22.60 -1.48 -9.11
CA GLU A 81 23.95 -1.42 -8.53
C GLU A 81 24.85 -2.53 -9.09
N GLY A 82 25.87 -2.13 -9.85
CA GLY A 82 26.86 -3.05 -10.41
C GLY A 82 26.54 -3.56 -11.83
N GLU A 83 25.29 -3.41 -12.29
CA GLU A 83 24.81 -4.08 -13.51
C GLU A 83 24.51 -3.10 -14.65
N GLY A 84 24.11 -1.86 -14.34
CA GLY A 84 24.09 -0.78 -15.33
C GLY A 84 22.87 0.13 -15.24
N SER A 85 22.49 0.71 -16.38
CA SER A 85 21.41 1.69 -16.47
C SER A 85 20.09 1.01 -16.79
N CYS A 86 19.06 1.30 -16.01
CA CYS A 86 17.67 0.92 -16.23
C CYS A 86 16.88 2.00 -16.99
N GLY A 87 17.56 3.02 -17.52
CA GLY A 87 16.95 4.12 -18.25
C GLY A 87 16.93 5.45 -17.49
N MET A 88 16.25 6.42 -18.09
CA MET A 88 16.10 7.77 -17.57
C MET A 88 14.68 7.96 -17.07
N TRP A 89 14.47 8.89 -16.15
CA TRP A 89 13.12 9.23 -15.69
C TRP A 89 12.23 9.63 -16.89
N GLY A 90 11.10 8.96 -17.08
CA GLY A 90 10.37 8.94 -18.37
C GLY A 90 9.73 10.25 -18.83
N SER A 91 9.63 11.27 -17.97
CA SER A 91 8.90 12.51 -18.24
C SER A 91 9.83 13.71 -18.50
N GLY A 92 10.16 14.03 -19.75
CA GLY A 92 11.06 15.17 -20.04
C GLY A 92 10.64 16.49 -19.33
N GLY A 93 11.61 17.26 -18.85
CA GLY A 93 11.38 18.51 -18.10
C GLY A 93 11.86 18.46 -16.65
N ASP A 94 11.40 19.43 -15.86
CA ASP A 94 11.63 19.48 -14.41
C ASP A 94 10.70 18.47 -13.72
N LEU A 95 11.21 17.75 -12.71
CA LEU A 95 10.41 16.84 -11.89
C LEU A 95 9.72 17.63 -10.78
N GLU A 96 8.44 17.34 -10.57
CA GLU A 96 7.59 17.94 -9.55
C GLU A 96 7.16 16.89 -8.52
N GLU A 97 6.71 17.34 -7.35
CA GLU A 97 6.09 16.49 -6.33
C GLU A 97 4.93 15.69 -6.93
N GLY A 98 4.88 14.38 -6.65
CA GLY A 98 3.90 13.46 -7.20
C GLY A 98 4.25 12.90 -8.58
N ALA A 99 5.40 13.24 -9.17
CA ALA A 99 5.88 12.56 -10.36
C ALA A 99 6.20 11.09 -10.06
N VAL A 100 5.80 10.21 -10.98
CA VAL A 100 5.99 8.75 -10.86
C VAL A 100 6.65 8.23 -12.14
N THR A 101 7.56 7.29 -11.97
CA THR A 101 8.10 6.46 -13.06
C THR A 101 8.05 5.00 -12.65
N THR A 102 8.00 4.10 -13.62
CA THR A 102 8.08 2.66 -13.40
C THR A 102 9.40 2.14 -13.94
N VAL A 103 9.91 1.07 -13.32
CA VAL A 103 11.05 0.29 -13.79
C VAL A 103 10.56 -1.14 -13.94
N GLU A 104 10.51 -1.62 -15.17
CA GLU A 104 10.12 -3.00 -15.50
C GLU A 104 11.37 -3.89 -15.67
N ASP A 105 11.21 -5.20 -15.55
CA ASP A 105 12.30 -6.19 -15.68
C ASP A 105 13.10 -6.04 -17.00
N GLY A 106 12.44 -5.59 -18.07
CA GLY A 106 13.07 -5.36 -19.38
C GLY A 106 13.79 -4.02 -19.54
N ASP A 107 13.67 -3.10 -18.57
CA ASP A 107 14.30 -1.79 -18.62
C ASP A 107 15.78 -1.83 -18.18
N CYS A 108 16.12 -2.80 -17.32
CA CYS A 108 17.47 -3.01 -16.80
C CYS A 108 18.28 -4.00 -17.66
N PRO A 109 19.63 -4.01 -17.54
CA PRO A 109 20.47 -4.96 -18.27
C PRO A 109 20.28 -6.42 -17.84
N ASP A 110 19.87 -6.61 -16.59
CA ASP A 110 19.65 -7.87 -15.89
C ASP A 110 18.30 -7.80 -15.18
N SER A 111 17.74 -8.96 -14.84
CA SER A 111 16.42 -9.07 -14.22
C SER A 111 16.42 -8.52 -12.79
N LEU A 112 15.31 -7.92 -12.37
CA LEU A 112 15.16 -7.37 -11.02
C LEU A 112 14.91 -8.50 -10.00
N GLU A 113 15.92 -8.84 -9.20
CA GLU A 113 15.86 -9.92 -8.19
C GLU A 113 15.81 -9.37 -6.74
N GLU A 114 15.35 -10.21 -5.79
CA GLU A 114 15.41 -9.87 -4.36
C GLU A 114 16.85 -9.56 -3.92
N GLY A 115 17.02 -8.43 -3.22
CA GLY A 115 18.32 -7.97 -2.73
C GLY A 115 19.10 -7.11 -3.72
N ASP A 116 18.62 -6.93 -4.95
CA ASP A 116 19.21 -5.95 -5.85
C ASP A 116 18.98 -4.53 -5.35
N VAL A 117 19.88 -3.60 -5.70
CA VAL A 117 19.79 -2.21 -5.25
C VAL A 117 19.56 -1.28 -6.42
N ILE A 118 18.37 -0.70 -6.50
CA ILE A 118 18.04 0.39 -7.42
C ILE A 118 18.67 1.69 -6.89
N GLN A 119 19.38 2.40 -7.75
CA GLN A 119 20.04 3.68 -7.46
C GLN A 119 19.44 4.79 -8.31
N ILE A 120 19.03 5.89 -7.66
CA ILE A 120 18.60 7.11 -8.35
C ILE A 120 19.76 8.09 -8.39
N ILE A 121 20.24 8.40 -9.61
CA ILE A 121 21.41 9.24 -9.83
C ILE A 121 20.98 10.51 -10.56
N GLY A 122 21.14 11.67 -9.91
CA GLY A 122 20.89 12.97 -10.54
C GLY A 122 22.17 13.76 -10.74
N ALA A 123 22.39 14.25 -11.96
CA ALA A 123 23.57 15.06 -12.32
C ALA A 123 24.89 14.48 -11.76
N GLU A 124 25.11 13.17 -11.95
CA GLU A 124 26.28 12.40 -11.46
C GLU A 124 26.39 12.23 -9.92
N THR A 125 25.36 12.61 -9.17
CA THR A 125 25.30 12.44 -7.72
C THR A 125 24.27 11.36 -7.38
N LEU A 126 24.64 10.40 -6.53
CA LEU A 126 23.69 9.45 -5.95
C LEU A 126 22.73 10.21 -5.03
N ILE A 127 21.44 10.10 -5.30
CA ILE A 127 20.39 10.78 -4.55
C ILE A 127 19.77 9.82 -3.54
N ASP A 128 19.36 8.63 -4.01
CA ASP A 128 18.73 7.62 -3.17
C ASP A 128 19.04 6.20 -3.66
N THR A 129 18.83 5.23 -2.78
CA THR A 129 19.00 3.80 -3.03
C THR A 129 17.86 3.00 -2.42
N TYR A 130 17.35 2.02 -3.14
CA TYR A 130 16.32 1.11 -2.68
C TYR A 130 16.76 -0.33 -2.93
N GLU A 131 16.90 -1.10 -1.85
CA GLU A 131 17.11 -2.55 -1.92
C GLU A 131 15.75 -3.20 -2.18
N LEU A 132 15.63 -3.87 -3.32
CA LEU A 132 14.47 -4.66 -3.67
C LEU A 132 14.23 -5.68 -2.59
N ARG A 133 13.00 -5.69 -2.08
CA ARG A 133 12.58 -6.69 -1.11
C ARG A 133 12.39 -8.05 -1.77
N GLY A 134 12.49 -8.08 -3.09
CA GLY A 134 11.84 -9.09 -3.89
C GLY A 134 10.35 -8.82 -3.86
N VAL A 135 9.70 -9.11 -4.98
CA VAL A 135 8.40 -9.74 -4.82
C VAL A 135 8.63 -10.96 -3.96
N SER A 136 8.15 -10.95 -2.70
CA SER A 136 7.91 -12.19 -1.96
C SER A 136 6.82 -13.04 -2.62
N GLY A 137 6.36 -12.65 -3.82
CA GLY A 137 5.98 -13.63 -4.81
C GLY A 137 7.21 -14.45 -5.12
N ALA A 138 7.31 -15.62 -4.49
CA ALA A 138 7.82 -16.81 -5.18
C ALA A 138 7.57 -16.61 -6.68
N THR A 139 8.58 -16.76 -7.54
CA THR A 139 8.32 -16.81 -8.98
C THR A 139 7.16 -17.79 -9.18
N TYR A 140 5.94 -17.27 -9.38
CA TYR A 140 4.68 -18.01 -9.42
C TYR A 140 4.53 -18.77 -10.74
N GLY A 141 5.68 -19.14 -11.32
CA GLY A 141 5.86 -20.01 -12.46
C GLY A 141 6.96 -21.04 -12.24
N ALA A 142 7.46 -21.22 -11.00
CA ALA A 142 8.04 -22.50 -10.63
C ALA A 142 6.85 -23.46 -10.54
N ASP A 143 6.73 -24.32 -11.56
CA ASP A 143 5.82 -25.46 -11.59
C ASP A 143 5.67 -26.02 -10.18
N CYS A 144 4.43 -26.27 -9.74
CA CYS A 144 4.24 -26.98 -8.48
C CYS A 144 5.00 -28.30 -8.56
N THR A 145 5.26 -28.97 -7.43
CA THR A 145 5.91 -30.28 -7.49
C THR A 145 5.17 -31.20 -8.48
N ASP A 146 5.87 -32.04 -9.25
CA ASP A 146 5.27 -32.94 -10.25
C ASP A 146 3.98 -33.66 -9.78
N GLU A 147 3.88 -33.96 -8.47
CA GLU A 147 2.69 -34.57 -7.85
C GLU A 147 1.45 -33.64 -7.80
N ILE A 148 1.63 -32.35 -7.53
CA ILE A 148 0.54 -31.37 -7.50
C ILE A 148 0.11 -31.05 -8.93
N ASP A 149 1.06 -30.91 -9.85
CA ASP A 149 0.76 -30.71 -11.28
C ASP A 149 -0.06 -31.88 -11.84
N GLU A 150 0.30 -33.14 -11.52
CA GLU A 150 -0.49 -34.31 -11.93
C GLU A 150 -1.92 -34.26 -11.35
N LYS A 151 -2.11 -33.78 -10.11
CA LYS A 151 -3.44 -33.62 -9.51
C LYS A 151 -4.24 -32.49 -10.15
N ILE A 152 -3.59 -31.40 -10.56
CA ILE A 152 -4.22 -30.29 -11.29
C ILE A 152 -4.71 -30.80 -12.65
N ASP A 153 -3.84 -31.48 -13.40
CA ASP A 153 -4.16 -32.04 -14.72
C ASP A 153 -5.29 -33.09 -14.67
N ASP A 154 -5.30 -33.93 -13.63
CA ASP A 154 -6.30 -34.99 -13.47
C ASP A 154 -7.62 -34.49 -12.86
N GLY A 155 -7.67 -33.26 -12.35
CA GLY A 155 -8.83 -32.72 -11.63
C GLY A 155 -9.02 -33.35 -10.24
N ASP A 156 -7.95 -33.92 -9.68
CA ASP A 156 -7.97 -34.58 -8.37
C ASP A 156 -7.91 -33.55 -7.23
N PRO A 157 -8.54 -33.82 -6.06
CA PRO A 157 -8.48 -32.91 -4.92
C PRO A 157 -7.04 -32.67 -4.44
N ILE A 158 -6.68 -31.41 -4.27
CA ILE A 158 -5.39 -30.98 -3.74
C ILE A 158 -5.53 -30.81 -2.24
N VAL A 159 -4.69 -31.52 -1.47
CA VAL A 159 -4.74 -31.49 -0.01
C VAL A 159 -3.34 -31.21 0.53
N ILE A 160 -3.19 -30.08 1.23
CA ILE A 160 -1.97 -29.64 1.91
C ILE A 160 -2.23 -29.79 3.42
N GLN A 161 -1.46 -30.62 4.10
CA GLN A 161 -1.78 -30.98 5.49
C GLN A 161 -0.58 -31.40 6.35
N ASP A 162 -0.82 -31.60 7.65
CA ASP A 162 0.16 -32.16 8.60
C ASP A 162 1.48 -31.35 8.67
N GLY A 163 1.39 -30.02 8.52
CA GLY A 163 2.55 -29.12 8.51
C GLY A 163 3.35 -29.11 7.20
N GLU A 164 2.80 -29.67 6.13
CA GLU A 164 3.34 -29.54 4.78
C GLU A 164 3.35 -28.06 4.33
N VAL A 165 4.45 -27.65 3.71
CA VAL A 165 4.60 -26.31 3.10
C VAL A 165 4.72 -26.49 1.60
N VAL A 166 3.81 -25.87 0.86
CA VAL A 166 3.81 -25.83 -0.61
C VAL A 166 4.07 -24.40 -1.06
N GLU A 167 5.07 -24.20 -1.91
CA GLU A 167 5.46 -22.90 -2.46
C GLU A 167 5.17 -22.87 -3.96
N CYS A 168 3.91 -22.61 -4.35
CA CYS A 168 3.52 -22.44 -5.74
C CYS A 168 2.12 -21.81 -5.85
N ASP A 169 1.77 -21.34 -7.04
CA ASP A 169 0.42 -20.88 -7.36
C ASP A 169 -0.46 -22.06 -7.81
N LEU A 170 -1.61 -22.22 -7.14
CA LEU A 170 -2.64 -23.18 -7.54
C LEU A 170 -3.57 -22.50 -8.55
N THR A 171 -3.04 -22.24 -9.75
CA THR A 171 -3.71 -21.63 -10.90
C THR A 171 -3.31 -22.37 -12.19
N ASP A 172 -4.16 -22.35 -13.22
CA ASP A 172 -3.82 -22.92 -14.55
C ASP A 172 -3.56 -21.79 -15.55
N GLY A 173 -2.40 -21.13 -15.47
CA GLY A 173 -1.99 -20.12 -16.46
C GLY A 173 -3.04 -19.05 -16.75
N ASP A 174 -3.29 -18.15 -15.78
CA ASP A 174 -4.40 -17.19 -15.70
C ASP A 174 -5.81 -17.82 -15.56
N ASP A 175 -5.99 -19.09 -15.91
CA ASP A 175 -7.25 -19.81 -15.72
C ASP A 175 -7.35 -20.42 -14.32
N ARG A 176 -8.58 -20.79 -13.96
CA ARG A 176 -8.90 -21.41 -12.67
C ARG A 176 -8.73 -22.92 -12.78
N ILE A 177 -8.09 -23.55 -11.79
CA ILE A 177 -8.05 -25.01 -11.71
C ILE A 177 -9.46 -25.55 -11.42
N ASP A 178 -9.81 -26.72 -11.94
CA ASP A 178 -11.11 -27.37 -11.69
C ASP A 178 -11.08 -28.36 -10.51
N SER A 179 -10.03 -28.31 -9.68
CA SER A 179 -9.86 -29.18 -8.51
C SER A 179 -10.27 -28.49 -7.21
N PRO A 180 -10.94 -29.22 -6.29
CA PRO A 180 -11.10 -28.77 -4.91
C PRO A 180 -9.76 -28.63 -4.21
N VAL A 181 -9.59 -27.57 -3.41
CA VAL A 181 -8.36 -27.32 -2.64
C VAL A 181 -8.66 -27.36 -1.16
N THR A 182 -7.89 -28.14 -0.40
CA THR A 182 -7.99 -28.21 1.06
C THR A 182 -6.64 -27.94 1.71
N VAL A 183 -6.56 -26.93 2.59
CA VAL A 183 -5.38 -26.66 3.42
C VAL A 183 -5.77 -26.87 4.88
N ARG A 184 -5.12 -27.79 5.60
CA ARG A 184 -5.60 -28.16 6.94
C ARG A 184 -4.53 -28.68 7.89
N ASP A 185 -4.87 -28.87 9.15
CA ASP A 185 -4.04 -29.59 10.14
C ASP A 185 -2.59 -29.03 10.18
N GLY A 186 -2.45 -27.70 10.15
CA GLY A 186 -1.20 -26.95 10.13
C GLY A 186 -0.52 -26.80 8.76
N GLY A 187 -1.15 -27.24 7.67
CA GLY A 187 -0.62 -27.06 6.31
C GLY A 187 -0.49 -25.59 5.90
N GLU A 188 0.51 -25.29 5.07
CA GLU A 188 0.86 -23.95 4.62
C GLU A 188 1.02 -23.91 3.10
N LEU A 189 0.31 -23.00 2.44
CA LEU A 189 0.51 -22.66 1.04
C LEU A 189 1.09 -21.25 0.97
N ILE A 190 2.28 -21.12 0.40
CA ILE A 190 2.88 -19.84 0.03
C ILE A 190 2.57 -19.64 -1.44
N GLY A 191 1.43 -19.02 -1.69
CA GLY A 191 0.88 -18.85 -3.03
C GLY A 191 -0.60 -18.57 -3.10
N ASN A 192 -1.02 -18.23 -4.31
CA ASN A 192 -2.38 -17.89 -4.65
C ASN A 192 -3.17 -19.15 -4.96
N ILE A 193 -4.44 -19.14 -4.61
CA ILE A 193 -5.39 -20.18 -5.00
C ILE A 193 -6.41 -19.57 -5.93
N SER A 194 -6.57 -20.11 -7.13
CA SER A 194 -7.64 -19.73 -8.06
C SER A 194 -8.28 -20.97 -8.64
N THR A 195 -9.42 -21.39 -8.08
CA THR A 195 -10.14 -22.61 -8.51
C THR A 195 -11.57 -22.31 -8.92
N THR A 196 -12.14 -23.13 -9.80
CA THR A 196 -13.57 -23.11 -10.08
C THR A 196 -14.38 -23.90 -9.04
N ASP A 197 -13.71 -24.70 -8.21
CA ASP A 197 -14.31 -25.60 -7.23
C ASP A 197 -14.20 -25.11 -5.78
N GLU A 198 -14.65 -25.95 -4.84
CA GLU A 198 -14.65 -25.65 -3.41
C GLU A 198 -13.24 -25.49 -2.84
N ILE A 199 -13.08 -24.50 -1.96
CA ILE A 199 -11.88 -24.31 -1.15
C ILE A 199 -12.25 -24.48 0.31
N LYS A 200 -11.47 -25.30 1.03
CA LYS A 200 -11.59 -25.48 2.47
C LYS A 200 -10.26 -25.26 3.17
N ILE A 201 -10.19 -24.28 4.06
CA ILE A 201 -9.02 -24.02 4.89
C ILE A 201 -9.43 -24.23 6.35
N ASP A 202 -8.76 -25.16 7.04
CA ASP A 202 -9.20 -25.70 8.34
C ASP A 202 -8.00 -25.97 9.25
N ASP A 203 -7.64 -25.03 10.13
CA ASP A 203 -6.33 -24.97 10.81
C ASP A 203 -5.17 -24.89 9.79
N GLY A 204 -5.31 -24.05 8.75
CA GLY A 204 -4.32 -23.92 7.67
C GLY A 204 -3.90 -22.47 7.41
N THR A 205 -2.76 -22.27 6.75
CA THR A 205 -2.25 -20.95 6.36
C THR A 205 -2.13 -20.84 4.83
N VAL A 206 -2.61 -19.73 4.27
CA VAL A 206 -2.38 -19.35 2.87
C VAL A 206 -1.76 -17.96 2.83
N ASP A 207 -0.48 -17.89 2.47
CA ASP A 207 0.22 -16.62 2.23
C ASP A 207 0.07 -16.22 0.75
N GLY A 208 -1.09 -15.64 0.45
CA GLY A 208 -1.50 -15.25 -0.89
C GLY A 208 -2.96 -14.83 -0.94
N TYR A 209 -3.48 -14.56 -2.14
CA TYR A 209 -4.92 -14.34 -2.32
C TYR A 209 -5.65 -15.65 -2.65
N VAL A 210 -6.94 -15.67 -2.37
CA VAL A 210 -7.80 -16.82 -2.67
C VAL A 210 -8.98 -16.41 -3.52
N ASN A 211 -9.22 -17.14 -4.60
CA ASN A 211 -10.29 -16.92 -5.57
C ASN A 211 -11.03 -18.23 -5.86
N SER A 212 -12.36 -18.25 -5.66
CA SER A 212 -13.20 -19.41 -5.99
C SER A 212 -14.49 -18.99 -6.74
N SER A 213 -15.03 -19.86 -7.60
CA SER A 213 -16.43 -19.72 -8.08
C SER A 213 -17.44 -20.56 -7.31
N LYS A 214 -17.02 -21.33 -6.32
CA LYS A 214 -17.92 -22.17 -5.51
C LYS A 214 -17.71 -21.86 -4.03
N ASN A 215 -18.17 -22.79 -3.20
CA ASN A 215 -18.15 -22.72 -1.75
C ASN A 215 -16.74 -22.46 -1.24
N PHE A 216 -16.65 -21.59 -0.23
CA PHE A 216 -15.41 -21.33 0.47
C PHE A 216 -15.66 -21.40 1.97
N GLN A 217 -14.85 -22.22 2.65
CA GLN A 217 -14.91 -22.41 4.09
C GLN A 217 -13.54 -22.14 4.71
N LEU A 218 -13.53 -21.33 5.76
CA LEU A 218 -12.32 -20.96 6.50
C LEU A 218 -12.58 -21.19 7.99
N LYS A 219 -11.85 -22.09 8.64
CA LYS A 219 -12.19 -22.63 9.97
C LYS A 219 -10.97 -22.78 10.88
N ASP A 220 -11.22 -23.02 12.15
CA ASP A 220 -10.24 -23.49 13.13
C ASP A 220 -8.91 -22.71 13.14
N SER A 221 -8.99 -21.38 13.30
CA SER A 221 -7.84 -20.47 13.42
C SER A 221 -6.94 -20.40 12.18
N SER A 222 -7.54 -20.61 11.01
CA SER A 222 -6.84 -20.46 9.74
C SER A 222 -6.44 -19.01 9.46
N THR A 223 -5.42 -18.83 8.62
CA THR A 223 -4.91 -17.52 8.23
C THR A 223 -4.82 -17.38 6.72
N ILE A 224 -5.25 -16.23 6.18
CA ILE A 224 -5.03 -15.84 4.79
C ILE A 224 -4.34 -14.49 4.78
N GLY A 225 -3.14 -14.42 4.19
CA GLY A 225 -2.36 -13.18 4.11
C GLY A 225 -3.01 -12.14 3.19
N GLY A 226 -3.60 -12.58 2.08
CA GLY A 226 -4.21 -11.72 1.06
C GLY A 226 -5.73 -11.57 1.15
N SER A 227 -6.32 -11.21 0.00
CA SER A 227 -7.77 -11.05 -0.15
C SER A 227 -8.47 -12.36 -0.52
N VAL A 228 -9.74 -12.46 -0.18
CA VAL A 228 -10.64 -13.55 -0.60
C VAL A 228 -11.65 -13.02 -1.60
N ARG A 229 -11.77 -13.68 -2.76
CA ARG A 229 -12.74 -13.33 -3.80
C ARG A 229 -13.60 -14.53 -4.18
N LEU A 230 -14.92 -14.37 -4.15
CA LEU A 230 -15.87 -15.38 -4.63
C LEU A 230 -16.71 -14.82 -5.78
N THR A 231 -16.78 -15.53 -6.90
CA THR A 231 -17.42 -15.00 -8.12
C THR A 231 -18.49 -15.88 -8.76
N GLY A 232 -18.95 -16.94 -8.09
CA GLY A 232 -19.95 -17.85 -8.70
C GLY A 232 -21.01 -18.31 -7.72
N GLY A 233 -22.14 -18.77 -8.26
CA GLY A 233 -23.37 -19.08 -7.53
C GLY A 233 -23.33 -20.37 -6.70
N GLY A 234 -22.29 -20.52 -5.88
CA GLY A 234 -22.14 -21.55 -4.86
C GLY A 234 -22.89 -21.21 -3.56
N SER A 235 -22.54 -21.92 -2.49
CA SER A 235 -22.97 -21.60 -1.14
C SER A 235 -22.16 -20.45 -0.54
N ASP A 236 -22.74 -19.84 0.49
CA ASP A 236 -22.17 -18.79 1.34
C ASP A 236 -20.68 -18.98 1.70
N LEU A 237 -19.99 -17.84 1.81
CA LEU A 237 -18.69 -17.74 2.46
C LEU A 237 -18.89 -17.93 3.96
N THR A 238 -18.29 -18.97 4.54
CA THR A 238 -18.32 -19.17 6.00
C THR A 238 -16.92 -19.05 6.60
N VAL A 239 -16.74 -18.06 7.46
CA VAL A 239 -15.51 -17.82 8.23
C VAL A 239 -15.78 -18.19 9.70
N GLU A 240 -15.09 -19.20 10.23
CA GLU A 240 -15.27 -19.73 11.58
C GLU A 240 -13.94 -19.75 12.35
N GLY A 241 -14.02 -19.83 13.68
CA GLY A 241 -12.93 -20.38 14.51
C GLY A 241 -11.76 -19.45 14.81
N GLY A 242 -11.94 -18.13 14.92
CA GLY A 242 -10.83 -17.23 15.26
C GLY A 242 -9.82 -17.07 14.12
N THR A 243 -10.35 -17.03 12.91
CA THR A 243 -9.59 -16.93 11.66
C THR A 243 -9.15 -15.49 11.39
N ASP A 244 -8.00 -15.31 10.76
CA ASP A 244 -7.54 -14.00 10.29
C ASP A 244 -7.47 -13.93 8.75
N VAL A 245 -8.07 -12.89 8.16
CA VAL A 245 -7.91 -12.54 6.74
C VAL A 245 -7.24 -11.17 6.68
N GLY A 246 -6.01 -11.12 6.18
CA GLY A 246 -5.21 -9.89 6.10
C GLY A 246 -5.77 -8.88 5.09
N GLY A 247 -6.34 -9.37 3.99
CA GLY A 247 -6.92 -8.55 2.93
C GLY A 247 -8.42 -8.30 3.06
N SER A 248 -9.02 -7.95 1.92
CA SER A 248 -10.46 -7.75 1.77
C SER A 248 -11.19 -9.04 1.46
N ILE A 249 -12.49 -9.07 1.73
CA ILE A 249 -13.39 -10.13 1.29
C ILE A 249 -14.34 -9.55 0.25
N THR A 250 -14.45 -10.19 -0.92
CA THR A 250 -15.35 -9.75 -1.99
C THR A 250 -16.19 -10.91 -2.52
N THR A 251 -17.51 -10.78 -2.52
CA THR A 251 -18.42 -11.66 -3.29
C THR A 251 -19.08 -10.86 -4.40
N THR A 252 -19.18 -11.44 -5.61
CA THR A 252 -19.79 -10.77 -6.79
C THR A 252 -21.03 -11.50 -7.30
N ASP A 253 -21.69 -12.26 -6.44
CA ASP A 253 -22.93 -12.96 -6.75
C ASP A 253 -23.94 -12.65 -5.65
N ASN A 254 -25.12 -12.17 -6.03
CA ASN A 254 -26.16 -11.75 -5.10
C ASN A 254 -26.71 -12.91 -4.26
N ASP A 255 -26.55 -14.16 -4.73
CA ASP A 255 -26.97 -15.34 -3.98
C ASP A 255 -25.94 -15.77 -2.92
N LEU A 256 -24.74 -15.17 -2.90
CA LEU A 256 -23.68 -15.47 -1.94
C LEU A 256 -23.77 -14.57 -0.71
N ASN A 257 -24.00 -15.19 0.45
CA ASN A 257 -23.93 -14.47 1.72
C ASN A 257 -22.55 -14.64 2.35
N ILE A 258 -22.11 -13.62 3.07
CA ILE A 258 -20.91 -13.70 3.92
C ILE A 258 -21.37 -13.94 5.34
N VAL A 259 -20.99 -15.09 5.90
CA VAL A 259 -21.27 -15.46 7.29
C VAL A 259 -19.95 -15.58 8.04
N ILE A 260 -19.69 -14.61 8.92
CA ILE A 260 -18.59 -14.68 9.89
C ILE A 260 -19.18 -15.21 11.19
N ASP A 261 -18.76 -16.42 11.58
CA ASP A 261 -19.25 -17.17 12.73
C ASP A 261 -18.13 -17.51 13.73
N ASN A 262 -18.55 -17.96 14.91
CA ASN A 262 -17.71 -18.25 16.07
C ASN A 262 -17.04 -16.99 16.62
N THR A 263 -16.17 -17.09 17.63
CA THR A 263 -15.58 -15.89 18.25
C THR A 263 -14.16 -15.65 17.78
N GLY A 264 -13.78 -14.37 17.65
CA GLY A 264 -12.37 -13.94 17.62
C GLY A 264 -11.72 -13.81 16.25
N SER A 265 -12.48 -13.92 15.15
CA SER A 265 -11.94 -13.70 13.80
C SER A 265 -11.66 -12.21 13.52
N THR A 266 -10.59 -11.91 12.78
CA THR A 266 -10.24 -10.56 12.34
C THR A 266 -10.24 -10.47 10.81
N ILE A 267 -10.92 -9.46 10.26
CA ILE A 267 -10.80 -9.08 8.85
C ILE A 267 -10.01 -7.77 8.79
N GLY A 268 -8.86 -7.80 8.13
CA GLY A 268 -7.89 -6.70 8.10
C GLY A 268 -8.30 -5.51 7.23
N SER A 269 -9.28 -5.71 6.35
CA SER A 269 -9.74 -4.68 5.40
C SER A 269 -11.25 -4.73 5.20
N ASP A 270 -11.72 -4.30 4.03
CA ASP A 270 -13.12 -4.15 3.66
C ASP A 270 -13.80 -5.49 3.36
N ILE A 271 -15.10 -5.52 3.60
CA ILE A 271 -16.01 -6.57 3.15
C ILE A 271 -16.94 -5.96 2.10
N THR A 272 -16.93 -6.52 0.89
CA THR A 272 -17.87 -6.17 -0.17
C THR A 272 -18.66 -7.40 -0.58
N SER A 273 -19.99 -7.31 -0.53
CA SER A 273 -20.87 -8.42 -0.85
C SER A 273 -21.99 -8.00 -1.79
N ASP A 274 -22.14 -8.74 -2.88
CA ASP A 274 -23.33 -8.61 -3.72
C ASP A 274 -24.57 -9.23 -3.04
N GLY A 275 -24.40 -10.16 -2.07
CA GLY A 275 -25.48 -10.66 -1.21
C GLY A 275 -25.46 -10.08 0.21
N SER A 276 -26.10 -10.75 1.16
CA SER A 276 -26.17 -10.28 2.56
C SER A 276 -24.87 -10.53 3.34
N VAL A 277 -24.63 -9.72 4.38
CA VAL A 277 -23.48 -9.90 5.30
C VAL A 277 -24.00 -10.13 6.72
N THR A 278 -23.67 -11.28 7.29
CA THR A 278 -23.97 -11.61 8.69
C THR A 278 -22.68 -11.81 9.48
N VAL A 279 -22.42 -10.91 10.43
CA VAL A 279 -21.31 -11.00 11.37
C VAL A 279 -21.87 -11.47 12.71
N LYS A 280 -21.42 -12.62 13.20
CA LYS A 280 -21.82 -13.17 14.49
C LYS A 280 -20.84 -12.73 15.59
N SER A 281 -20.86 -13.44 16.71
CA SER A 281 -20.40 -12.86 17.97
C SER A 281 -18.90 -12.60 18.05
N ASP A 282 -18.53 -11.44 18.59
CA ASP A 282 -17.13 -11.09 18.94
C ASP A 282 -16.13 -11.11 17.76
N HIS A 283 -16.47 -10.46 16.64
CA HIS A 283 -15.56 -10.24 15.50
C HIS A 283 -15.11 -8.80 15.36
N ASN A 284 -13.91 -8.58 14.79
CA ASN A 284 -13.40 -7.24 14.48
C ASN A 284 -13.12 -7.10 12.98
N ILE A 285 -13.80 -6.16 12.34
CA ILE A 285 -13.63 -5.80 10.94
C ILE A 285 -12.97 -4.43 10.91
N GLN A 286 -11.72 -4.38 10.43
CA GLN A 286 -10.91 -3.16 10.47
C GLN A 286 -11.30 -2.15 9.38
N GLY A 287 -11.93 -2.62 8.30
CA GLY A 287 -12.41 -1.79 7.20
C GLY A 287 -13.92 -1.53 7.25
N SER A 288 -14.45 -1.18 6.08
CA SER A 288 -15.88 -0.93 5.84
C SER A 288 -16.62 -2.22 5.47
N ILE A 289 -17.95 -2.23 5.65
CA ILE A 289 -18.82 -3.27 5.08
C ILE A 289 -19.74 -2.62 4.04
N THR A 290 -19.73 -3.15 2.82
CA THR A 290 -20.67 -2.79 1.76
C THR A 290 -21.41 -4.05 1.30
N ALA A 291 -22.74 -4.03 1.37
CA ALA A 291 -23.58 -5.13 0.90
C ALA A 291 -24.70 -4.60 -0.01
N THR A 292 -25.14 -5.38 -1.00
CA THR A 292 -26.34 -5.03 -1.79
C THR A 292 -27.65 -5.64 -1.26
N ASP A 293 -27.56 -6.33 -0.13
CA ASP A 293 -28.67 -6.88 0.65
C ASP A 293 -28.43 -6.59 2.15
N ASP A 294 -29.24 -7.15 3.04
CA ASP A 294 -29.21 -6.90 4.49
C ASP A 294 -27.81 -7.08 5.12
N ILE A 295 -27.49 -6.21 6.08
CA ILE A 295 -26.31 -6.33 6.95
C ILE A 295 -26.78 -6.60 8.39
N THR A 296 -26.32 -7.71 8.97
CA THR A 296 -26.63 -8.06 10.36
C THR A 296 -25.34 -8.19 11.18
N LEU A 297 -25.19 -7.34 12.20
CA LEU A 297 -24.15 -7.43 13.22
C LEU A 297 -24.74 -7.97 14.53
N ASN A 298 -24.21 -9.08 15.05
CA ASN A 298 -24.68 -9.66 16.31
C ASN A 298 -23.77 -9.30 17.49
N ASP A 299 -23.98 -9.93 18.65
CA ASP A 299 -23.36 -9.52 19.92
C ASP A 299 -21.83 -9.41 19.86
N GLY A 300 -21.28 -8.25 20.18
CA GLY A 300 -19.83 -8.04 20.26
C GLY A 300 -19.12 -7.83 18.91
N SER A 301 -19.84 -7.88 17.77
CA SER A 301 -19.24 -7.55 16.47
C SER A 301 -18.85 -6.06 16.40
N LYS A 302 -17.67 -5.76 15.87
CA LYS A 302 -17.14 -4.40 15.72
C LYS A 302 -16.71 -4.13 14.29
N VAL A 303 -17.16 -3.00 13.75
CA VAL A 303 -16.74 -2.45 12.46
C VAL A 303 -16.04 -1.12 12.72
N ASP A 304 -14.79 -1.00 12.29
CA ASP A 304 -13.94 0.16 12.56
C ASP A 304 -14.18 1.34 11.62
N ASP A 305 -14.90 1.10 10.51
CA ASP A 305 -15.23 2.13 9.52
C ASP A 305 -16.74 2.16 9.19
N ASP A 306 -17.09 2.57 7.97
CA ASP A 306 -18.46 2.78 7.50
C ASP A 306 -19.18 1.45 7.15
N VAL A 307 -20.52 1.51 7.17
CA VAL A 307 -21.41 0.43 6.74
C VAL A 307 -22.40 0.95 5.71
N ASP A 308 -22.53 0.26 4.59
CA ASP A 308 -23.43 0.58 3.47
C ASP A 308 -24.22 -0.66 3.05
N ALA A 309 -25.55 -0.59 3.09
CA ALA A 309 -26.45 -1.72 2.78
C ALA A 309 -27.20 -1.59 1.45
N GLY A 310 -26.81 -0.66 0.57
CA GLY A 310 -27.34 -0.57 -0.79
C GLY A 310 -28.87 -0.47 -0.90
N ASP A 311 -29.48 0.37 -0.07
CA ASP A 311 -30.93 0.55 0.15
C ASP A 311 -31.64 -0.61 0.90
N ASN A 312 -30.93 -1.45 1.66
CA ASN A 312 -31.50 -2.52 2.49
C ASN A 312 -31.33 -2.25 4.00
N ASP A 313 -31.66 -3.25 4.84
CA ASP A 313 -31.70 -3.07 6.29
C ASP A 313 -30.33 -3.33 6.94
N VAL A 314 -29.99 -2.50 7.93
CA VAL A 314 -28.88 -2.76 8.85
C VAL A 314 -29.44 -3.10 10.23
N THR A 315 -29.18 -4.32 10.69
CA THR A 315 -29.57 -4.78 12.03
C THR A 315 -28.35 -4.89 12.94
N LEU A 316 -28.31 -4.09 14.01
CA LEU A 316 -27.30 -4.19 15.07
C LEU A 316 -27.92 -4.84 16.31
N LYS A 317 -27.33 -5.93 16.83
CA LYS A 317 -27.82 -6.58 18.06
C LYS A 317 -26.80 -6.51 19.19
N ASP A 318 -27.35 -6.52 20.40
CA ASP A 318 -26.66 -6.67 21.67
C ASP A 318 -25.51 -5.67 21.84
N THR A 319 -24.25 -6.06 21.86
CA THR A 319 -23.13 -5.14 22.07
C THR A 319 -22.36 -4.77 20.79
N SER A 320 -22.97 -4.93 19.61
CA SER A 320 -22.33 -4.56 18.34
C SER A 320 -22.04 -3.06 18.21
N ILE A 321 -20.91 -2.72 17.57
CA ILE A 321 -20.45 -1.34 17.42
C ILE A 321 -20.03 -1.06 15.98
N ILE A 322 -20.51 0.04 15.42
CA ILE A 322 -19.98 0.65 14.19
C ILE A 322 -19.29 1.96 14.58
N GLN A 323 -18.00 2.11 14.25
CA GLN A 323 -17.25 3.34 14.53
C GLN A 323 -17.51 4.42 13.47
N GLY A 324 -17.73 4.03 12.22
CA GLY A 324 -18.06 4.94 11.13
C GLY A 324 -19.54 5.28 11.05
N ASN A 325 -19.96 5.66 9.85
CA ASN A 325 -21.31 6.01 9.46
C ASN A 325 -22.08 4.79 8.97
N VAL A 326 -23.40 4.89 8.99
CA VAL A 326 -24.29 3.99 8.27
C VAL A 326 -24.94 4.77 7.14
N THR A 327 -24.60 4.43 5.90
CA THR A 327 -25.09 5.07 4.67
C THR A 327 -25.96 4.12 3.86
N ASP A 328 -26.80 4.72 3.00
CA ASP A 328 -27.59 4.02 1.98
C ASP A 328 -28.28 2.75 2.52
N ALA A 329 -28.91 2.86 3.70
CA ALA A 329 -29.76 1.83 4.27
C ALA A 329 -31.21 2.32 4.25
N ASP A 330 -32.19 1.44 4.00
CA ASP A 330 -33.61 1.78 4.13
C ASP A 330 -33.97 1.96 5.61
N PHE A 331 -33.53 1.01 6.43
CA PHE A 331 -33.80 1.00 7.86
C PHE A 331 -32.61 0.53 8.70
N VAL A 332 -32.43 1.15 9.87
CA VAL A 332 -31.43 0.75 10.87
C VAL A 332 -32.12 0.38 12.18
N ASP A 333 -32.02 -0.90 12.57
CA ASP A 333 -32.61 -1.44 13.79
C ASP A 333 -31.52 -1.72 14.84
N CYS A 334 -31.42 -0.88 15.87
CA CYS A 334 -30.52 -1.12 17.01
C CYS A 334 -31.26 -1.86 18.12
N LYS A 335 -30.85 -3.09 18.39
CA LYS A 335 -31.33 -3.91 19.49
C LYS A 335 -30.27 -4.01 20.59
N GLY A 336 -30.72 -3.94 21.85
CA GLY A 336 -29.84 -4.18 22.99
C GLY A 336 -29.05 -2.94 23.39
N SER A 337 -27.72 -3.08 23.46
CA SER A 337 -26.77 -2.02 23.81
C SER A 337 -25.86 -1.64 22.63
N SER A 338 -26.34 -1.85 21.40
CA SER A 338 -25.56 -1.59 20.20
C SER A 338 -25.40 -0.10 19.95
N ASP A 339 -24.36 0.28 19.22
CA ASP A 339 -23.96 1.67 19.10
C ASP A 339 -23.37 1.99 17.71
N VAL A 340 -23.68 3.17 17.19
CA VAL A 340 -23.10 3.73 15.98
C VAL A 340 -22.48 5.08 16.35
N LYS A 341 -21.16 5.20 16.20
CA LYS A 341 -20.43 6.40 16.63
C LYS A 341 -20.51 7.52 15.60
N GLY A 342 -20.62 7.20 14.32
CA GLY A 342 -20.80 8.16 13.24
C GLY A 342 -22.25 8.60 13.06
N SER A 343 -22.58 8.99 11.84
CA SER A 343 -23.93 9.40 11.45
C SER A 343 -24.73 8.24 10.86
N ILE A 344 -26.05 8.26 11.04
CA ILE A 344 -26.98 7.32 10.41
C ILE A 344 -27.81 8.11 9.39
N ASN A 345 -27.77 7.69 8.13
CA ASN A 345 -28.56 8.28 7.03
C ASN A 345 -29.64 7.30 6.55
N ALA A 346 -30.57 6.95 7.43
CA ALA A 346 -31.64 5.98 7.19
C ALA A 346 -32.81 6.21 8.17
N ASP A 347 -33.96 5.59 7.95
CA ASP A 347 -34.98 5.51 9.00
C ASP A 347 -34.43 4.64 10.15
N THR A 348 -34.63 5.08 11.40
CA THR A 348 -33.89 4.50 12.54
C THR A 348 -34.81 4.08 13.69
N ASN A 349 -34.52 2.93 14.29
CA ASN A 349 -35.07 2.45 15.55
C ASN A 349 -33.94 2.04 16.51
N CYS A 350 -33.39 3.05 17.19
CA CYS A 350 -32.40 2.98 18.26
C CYS A 350 -32.92 3.87 19.41
#